data_AF-F4YBC6-F1
#
_entry.id   AF-F4YBC6-F1
#
_cell.length_a   1.000
_cell.length_b   1.000
_cell.length_c   1.000
_cell.angle_alpha   90.00
_cell.angle_beta   90.00
_cell.angle_gamma   90.00
#
_symmetry.space_group_name_H-M   'P 1'
#
loop_
_entity.id
_entity.type
_entity.pdbx_description
1 polymer ?
#
loop_
_entity_poly.entity_id
_entity_poly.type
_entity_poly.pdbx_seq_one_letter_code
_entity_poly.pdbx_strand_id
1 'polypeptide(L)'
;IHFTVDFPNTLTPDMCKNLEAVLPARPKTQATDMELDECEETTLHDVNIDEEMRRKQQQQAQEAYDEDEDDMHGGAQRVQCAQQ
;
A
#
# COMPACT_ATOMS: atom_id res chain seq x y z
N ILE A 1 10.96 -23.44 23.85
CA ILE A 1 11.54 -23.74 22.52
C ILE A 1 10.82 -22.84 21.53
N HIS A 2 11.54 -22.03 20.77
CA HIS A 2 10.97 -21.20 19.71
C HIS A 2 11.55 -21.67 18.38
N PHE A 3 10.68 -21.88 17.41
CA PHE A 3 11.07 -22.28 16.06
C PHE A 3 10.89 -21.10 15.13
N THR A 4 11.93 -20.83 14.35
CA THR A 4 11.82 -20.00 13.15
C THR A 4 11.59 -20.93 11.97
N VAL A 5 10.64 -20.57 11.11
CA VAL A 5 10.34 -21.32 9.90
C VAL A 5 10.76 -20.47 8.72
N ASP A 6 11.73 -20.98 7.95
CA ASP A 6 12.17 -20.34 6.71
C ASP A 6 11.28 -20.83 5.57
N PHE A 7 10.43 -19.95 5.07
CA PHE A 7 9.57 -20.23 3.92
C PHE A 7 10.32 -20.00 2.60
N PRO A 8 9.93 -20.68 1.52
CA PRO A 8 10.43 -20.36 0.19
C PRO A 8 9.93 -19.00 -0.28
N ASN A 9 10.75 -18.29 -1.06
CA ASN A 9 10.39 -16.98 -1.62
C ASN A 9 9.35 -17.08 -2.75
N THR A 10 9.30 -18.21 -3.45
CA THR A 10 8.38 -18.44 -4.57
C THR A 10 7.89 -19.88 -4.59
N LEU A 11 6.73 -20.10 -5.18
CA LEU A 11 6.11 -21.41 -5.39
C LEU A 11 5.71 -21.56 -6.85
N THR A 12 5.89 -22.75 -7.42
CA THR A 12 5.39 -23.05 -8.76
C THR A 12 3.88 -23.31 -8.72
N PRO A 13 3.15 -23.11 -9.82
CA PRO A 13 1.71 -23.37 -9.86
C PRO A 13 1.32 -24.78 -9.43
N ASP A 14 2.14 -25.79 -9.75
CA ASP A 14 1.86 -27.18 -9.38
C ASP A 14 2.09 -27.44 -7.89
N MET A 15 3.08 -26.79 -7.28
CA MET A 15 3.25 -26.83 -5.82
C MET A 15 2.06 -26.19 -5.10
N CYS A 16 1.54 -25.08 -5.61
CA CYS A 16 0.35 -24.43 -5.06
C CYS A 16 -0.87 -25.37 -5.09
N LYS A 17 -1.11 -26.06 -6.22
CA LYS A 17 -2.20 -27.05 -6.33
C LYS A 17 -2.04 -28.20 -5.32
N ASN A 18 -0.82 -28.69 -5.15
CA ASN A 18 -0.54 -29.76 -4.18
C ASN A 18 -0.79 -29.29 -2.75
N LEU A 19 -0.44 -28.03 -2.42
CA LEU A 19 -0.72 -27.44 -1.11
C LEU A 19 -2.23 -27.36 -0.82
N GLU A 20 -3.04 -26.99 -1.81
CA GLU A 20 -4.51 -26.96 -1.65
C GLU A 20 -5.11 -28.32 -1.29
N ALA A 21 -4.48 -29.43 -1.72
CA ALA A 21 -4.95 -30.78 -1.43
C ALA A 21 -4.61 -31.24 0.01
N VAL A 22 -3.59 -30.66 0.64
CA VAL A 22 -3.10 -31.09 1.97
C VAL A 22 -3.38 -30.08 3.08
N LEU A 23 -3.62 -28.82 2.74
CA LEU A 23 -3.97 -27.78 3.70
C LEU A 23 -5.47 -27.82 4.03
N PRO A 24 -5.88 -27.32 5.21
CA PRO A 24 -7.29 -27.13 5.52
C PRO A 24 -8.01 -26.30 4.45
N ALA A 25 -9.32 -26.51 4.31
CA ALA A 25 -10.14 -25.78 3.36
C ALA A 25 -10.00 -24.26 3.55
N ARG A 26 -9.86 -23.53 2.45
CA ARG A 26 -9.75 -22.07 2.46
C ARG A 26 -10.95 -21.47 3.20
N PRO A 27 -10.74 -20.55 4.17
CA PRO A 27 -11.84 -19.85 4.80
C PRO A 27 -12.62 -19.09 3.73
N LYS A 28 -13.95 -19.15 3.80
CA LYS A 28 -14.80 -18.37 2.91
C LYS A 28 -14.74 -16.92 3.37
N THR A 29 -14.01 -16.07 2.65
CA THR A 29 -14.16 -14.62 2.75
C THR A 29 -15.53 -14.27 2.20
N GLN A 30 -16.51 -14.10 3.09
CA GLN A 30 -17.84 -13.61 2.70
C GLN A 30 -17.79 -12.09 2.63
N ALA A 31 -17.17 -11.56 1.57
CA ALA A 31 -17.46 -10.19 1.16
C ALA A 31 -18.83 -10.21 0.46
N THR A 32 -19.69 -9.26 0.79
CA THR A 32 -20.94 -9.04 0.08
C THR A 32 -20.65 -8.52 -1.33
N ASP A 33 -21.57 -8.73 -2.26
CA ASP A 33 -21.44 -8.25 -3.65
C ASP A 33 -21.18 -6.74 -3.71
N MET A 34 -21.85 -5.99 -2.82
CA MET A 34 -21.68 -4.54 -2.65
C MET A 34 -20.26 -4.16 -2.18
N GLU A 35 -19.66 -4.92 -1.27
CA GLU A 35 -18.27 -4.69 -0.83
C GLU A 35 -17.24 -5.06 -1.90
N LEU A 36 -17.56 -6.02 -2.78
CA LEU A 36 -16.70 -6.38 -3.90
C LEU A 36 -16.71 -5.31 -4.99
N ASP A 37 -17.87 -4.71 -5.28
CA ASP A 37 -18.02 -3.61 -6.25
C ASP A 37 -17.27 -2.34 -5.81
N GLU A 38 -17.18 -2.09 -4.51
CA GLU A 38 -16.44 -0.96 -3.92
C GLU A 38 -14.93 -1.24 -3.76
N CYS A 39 -14.46 -2.46 -4.04
CA CYS A 39 -13.06 -2.83 -3.83
C CYS A 39 -12.15 -2.34 -4.97
N GLU A 40 -11.16 -1.51 -4.66
CA GLU A 40 -10.15 -1.07 -5.62
C GLU A 40 -9.15 -2.20 -5.93
N GLU A 41 -8.75 -2.32 -7.20
CA GLU A 41 -7.67 -3.23 -7.60
C GLU A 41 -6.35 -2.75 -6.98
N THR A 42 -5.70 -3.62 -6.20
CA THR A 42 -4.43 -3.31 -5.54
C THR A 42 -3.35 -4.29 -5.95
N THR A 43 -2.11 -3.80 -6.02
CA THR A 43 -0.91 -4.61 -6.25
C THR A 43 -0.09 -4.67 -4.97
N LEU A 44 0.39 -5.86 -4.60
CA LEU A 44 1.30 -6.03 -3.47
C LEU A 44 2.73 -5.64 -3.91
N HIS A 45 3.40 -4.86 -3.07
CA HIS A 45 4.78 -4.46 -3.27
C HIS A 45 5.64 -4.95 -2.10
N ASP A 46 6.86 -5.39 -2.41
CA ASP A 46 7.84 -5.75 -1.39
C ASP A 46 8.27 -4.48 -0.63
N VAL A 47 8.17 -4.53 0.70
CA VAL A 47 8.52 -3.40 1.57
C VAL A 47 9.85 -3.68 2.26
N ASN A 48 10.84 -2.81 2.01
CA ASN A 48 12.03 -2.73 2.84
C ASN A 48 11.80 -1.72 3.97
N ILE A 49 11.64 -2.23 5.20
CA ILE A 49 11.28 -1.41 6.37
C ILE A 49 12.31 -0.32 6.65
N ASP A 50 13.61 -0.61 6.51
CA ASP A 50 14.66 0.37 6.80
C ASP A 50 14.65 1.53 5.79
N GLU A 51 14.42 1.20 4.52
CA GLU A 51 14.34 2.18 3.44
C GLU A 51 13.05 3.03 3.54
N GLU A 52 11.92 2.38 3.81
CA GLU A 52 10.64 3.09 3.99
C GLU A 52 10.67 4.02 5.21
N MET A 53 11.27 3.60 6.33
CA MET A 53 11.43 4.47 7.50
C MET A 53 12.35 5.66 7.21
N ARG A 54 13.42 5.47 6.44
CA ARG A 54 14.30 6.56 5.99
C ARG A 54 13.56 7.54 5.08
N ARG A 55 12.81 7.03 4.10
CA ARG A 55 12.00 7.84 3.19
C ARG A 55 10.98 8.67 3.97
N LYS A 56 10.28 8.06 4.92
CA LYS A 56 9.31 8.72 5.79
C LYS A 56 9.94 9.85 6.61
N GLN A 57 11.12 9.64 7.18
CA GLN A 57 11.82 10.68 7.93
C GLN A 57 12.21 11.87 7.04
N GLN A 58 12.63 11.62 5.81
CA GLN A 58 12.94 12.68 4.84
C GLN A 58 11.69 13.46 4.43
N GLN A 59 10.56 12.78 4.22
CA GLN A 59 9.28 13.42 3.92
C GLN A 59 8.79 14.30 5.07
N GLN A 60 8.83 13.81 6.32
CA GLN A 60 8.48 14.61 7.49
C GLN A 60 9.37 15.83 7.67
N ALA A 61 10.65 15.73 7.33
CA ALA A 61 11.54 16.88 7.35
C ALA A 61 11.15 17.92 6.28
N GLN A 62 10.79 17.49 5.07
CA GLN A 62 10.37 18.39 3.99
C GLN A 62 9.01 19.06 4.26
N GLU A 63 8.02 18.32 4.77
CA GLU A 63 6.71 18.86 5.15
C GLU A 63 6.81 19.97 6.21
N ALA A 64 7.82 19.93 7.08
CA ALA A 64 8.08 20.97 8.08
C ALA A 64 8.73 22.25 7.51
N TYR A 65 9.26 22.22 6.28
CA TYR A 65 9.82 23.39 5.60
C TYR A 65 8.88 23.97 4.52
N ASP A 66 7.93 23.18 4.01
CA ASP A 66 6.92 23.66 3.06
C ASP A 66 5.83 24.54 3.71
N GLU A 67 5.59 24.45 5.04
CA GLU A 67 4.66 25.36 5.75
C GLU A 67 5.18 26.82 5.86
N ASP A 68 6.48 27.06 5.64
CA ASP A 68 7.09 28.39 5.70
C ASP A 68 7.22 29.08 4.31
N GLU A 69 6.89 28.40 3.20
CA GLU A 69 6.92 28.99 1.84
C GLU A 69 5.59 29.62 1.39
N ASP A 70 4.52 29.48 2.19
CA ASP A 70 3.23 30.13 1.94
C ASP A 70 3.18 31.64 2.32
N ASP A 71 4.31 32.23 2.76
CA ASP A 71 4.38 33.67 3.09
C ASP A 71 5.36 34.49 2.22
N MET A 72 5.92 33.93 1.13
CA MET A 72 6.99 34.63 0.39
C MET A 72 7.01 34.56 -1.14
N HIS A 73 6.03 33.98 -1.86
CA HIS A 73 6.01 34.12 -3.33
C HIS A 73 4.62 34.39 -3.92
N GLY A 74 4.36 35.68 -4.15
CA GLY A 74 3.20 36.16 -4.89
C GLY A 74 3.05 35.54 -6.27
N GLY A 75 1.81 35.23 -6.65
CA GLY A 75 1.45 34.92 -8.03
C GLY A 75 0.67 33.63 -8.27
N ALA A 76 -0.06 33.06 -7.30
CA ALA A 76 -1.12 32.12 -7.64
C ALA A 76 -2.23 32.90 -8.41
N GLN A 77 -2.12 32.93 -9.74
CA GLN A 77 -3.19 33.31 -10.65
C GLN A 77 -4.37 32.37 -10.38
N ARG A 78 -5.23 32.80 -9.47
CA ARG A 78 -6.47 32.12 -9.12
C ARG A 78 -7.30 32.09 -10.39
N VAL A 79 -7.39 30.91 -10.99
CA VAL A 79 -8.28 30.67 -12.13
C VAL A 79 -9.70 30.94 -11.61
N GLN A 80 -10.24 32.11 -11.93
CA GLN A 80 -11.62 32.43 -11.61
C GLN A 80 -12.49 31.71 -12.65
N CYS A 81 -13.08 30.59 -12.25
CA CYS A 81 -14.20 30.02 -12.99
C CYS A 81 -15.34 31.05 -12.97
N ALA A 82 -15.57 31.71 -14.11
CA ALA A 82 -16.75 32.53 -14.30
C ALA A 82 -17.98 31.61 -14.27
N GLN A 83 -18.82 31.79 -13.26
CA GLN A 83 -20.21 31.33 -13.33
C GLN A 83 -20.98 32.29 -14.24
N GLN A 84 -21.61 31.75 -15.27
CA GLN A 84 -22.89 32.20 -15.83
C GLN A 84 -23.51 31.08 -16.64
#